data_AF-K2EDF8-F1
#
_entry.id   AF-K2EDF8-F1
#
_cell.length_a   1.000
_cell.length_b   1.000
_cell.length_c   1.000
_cell.angle_alpha   90.00
_cell.angle_beta   90.00
_cell.angle_gamma   90.00
#
_symmetry.space_group_name_H-M   'P 1'
#
loop_
_entity.id
_entity.type
_entity.pdbx_description
1 polymer ?
#
loop_
_entity_poly.entity_id
_entity_poly.type
_entity_poly.pdbx_seq_one_letter_code
_entity_poly.pdbx_strand_id
1 'polypeptide(L)'
;MTLVNESNVSQPLVVQTRLLSSDGILFRLSAGTIVPANGQVKTAVYADQKGLVGNIAPTTFTIPGLNETKQKLIYAKSETAMTGGVKTIGVFSQEDLTQAQDSLLLDLKAKGNEVLSSQITDKKGLFDIVQFAFDNDGKLGEEISSFNLTGKATIIGVFYDEEKLKSYTKDMLEKHVVNNSEILQSANENPSVVLSQYNFQSSTAKLTVSNSGLVDLDPNSRELQKIMFYGKTEDEVRRYVMALNHVTGVEMSFHPAWVREVPHVASKVEVTLRQVQ
;
A
#
# COMPACT_ATOMS: atom_id res chain seq x y z
N MET A 1 29.98 36.68 19.24
CA MET A 1 29.71 38.13 19.31
C MET A 1 30.58 38.72 20.41
N THR A 2 31.08 39.95 20.24
CA THR A 2 31.79 40.69 21.29
C THR A 2 30.95 41.88 21.71
N LEU A 3 30.58 41.97 22.99
CA LEU A 3 29.94 43.14 23.59
C LEU A 3 31.03 44.09 24.11
N VAL A 4 30.86 45.38 23.87
CA VAL A 4 31.81 46.44 24.27
C VAL A 4 31.07 47.47 25.11
N ASN A 5 31.71 47.95 26.17
CA ASN A 5 31.20 49.01 27.04
C ASN A 5 32.31 50.03 27.30
N GLU A 6 32.16 51.22 26.73
CA GLU A 6 33.07 52.36 26.86
C GLU A 6 32.62 53.33 27.96
N SER A 7 31.60 52.97 28.74
CA SER A 7 31.15 53.74 29.90
C SER A 7 31.89 53.33 31.18
N ASN A 8 31.85 54.21 32.17
CA ASN A 8 32.48 54.00 33.47
C ASN A 8 31.64 53.12 34.42
N VAL A 9 30.55 52.52 33.95
CA VAL A 9 29.65 51.68 34.76
C VAL A 9 29.40 50.35 34.06
N SER A 10 29.52 49.25 34.80
CA SER A 10 29.20 47.92 34.28
C SER A 10 27.73 47.82 33.87
N GLN A 11 27.45 47.20 32.73
CA GLN A 11 26.09 47.07 32.20
C GLN A 11 25.66 45.59 32.24
N PRO A 12 24.76 45.21 33.15
CA PRO A 12 24.13 43.89 33.10
C PRO A 12 23.18 43.82 31.90
N LEU A 13 23.24 42.70 31.17
CA LEU A 13 22.32 42.35 30.08
C LEU A 13 21.71 40.98 30.40
N VAL A 14 20.40 40.88 30.24
CA VAL A 14 19.67 39.63 30.53
C VAL A 14 19.71 38.68 29.34
N VAL A 15 19.37 37.42 29.58
CA VAL A 15 19.13 36.45 28.50
C VAL A 15 18.10 37.00 27.51
N GLN A 16 18.23 36.66 26.23
CA GLN A 16 17.39 37.18 25.14
C GLN A 16 17.41 38.69 24.91
N THR A 17 18.39 39.42 25.46
CA THR A 17 18.61 40.83 25.11
C THR A 17 18.72 40.98 23.58
N ARG A 18 17.98 41.94 23.05
CA ARG A 18 17.91 42.26 21.62
C ARG A 18 19.17 42.96 21.14
N LEU A 19 19.74 42.46 20.06
CA LEU A 19 20.90 43.01 19.35
C LEU A 19 20.49 43.23 17.90
N LEU A 20 20.47 44.48 17.43
CA LEU A 20 20.00 44.84 16.10
C LEU A 20 21.18 45.18 15.20
N SER A 21 21.37 44.45 14.11
CA SER A 21 22.45 44.70 13.15
C SER A 21 22.26 46.01 12.39
N SER A 22 23.30 46.48 11.70
CA SER A 22 23.23 47.58 10.73
C SER A 22 22.13 47.40 9.68
N ASP A 23 21.88 46.15 9.29
CA ASP A 23 20.93 45.77 8.24
C ASP A 23 19.51 45.52 8.80
N GLY A 24 19.30 45.84 10.08
CA GLY A 24 18.00 45.69 10.74
C GLY A 24 17.65 44.25 11.14
N ILE A 25 18.61 43.33 11.12
CA ILE A 25 18.38 41.93 11.46
C ILE A 25 18.59 41.73 12.95
N LEU A 26 17.60 41.10 13.59
CA LEU A 26 17.54 40.97 15.04
C LEU A 26 18.19 39.66 15.51
N PHE A 27 19.05 39.78 16.52
CA PHE A 27 19.68 38.68 17.24
C PHE A 27 19.37 38.77 18.73
N ARG A 28 19.54 37.66 19.43
CA ARG A 28 19.31 37.55 20.87
C ARG A 28 20.49 36.91 21.58
N LEU A 29 20.78 37.40 22.78
CA LEU A 29 21.75 36.75 23.67
C LEU A 29 21.28 35.36 24.10
N SER A 30 22.16 34.37 24.00
CA SER A 30 21.90 33.01 24.48
C SER A 30 21.90 32.89 26.00
N ALA A 31 22.63 33.77 26.69
CA ALA A 31 22.71 33.82 28.15
C ALA A 31 22.87 35.27 28.64
N GLY A 32 22.43 35.54 29.87
CA GLY A 32 22.68 36.82 30.52
C GLY A 32 24.17 37.01 30.80
N THR A 33 24.66 38.25 30.71
CA THR A 33 26.06 38.58 30.94
C THR A 33 26.21 40.01 31.47
N ILE A 34 27.33 40.29 32.11
CA ILE A 34 27.66 41.63 32.59
C ILE A 34 28.82 42.15 31.75
N VAL A 35 28.62 43.25 31.04
CA VAL A 35 29.68 43.91 30.28
C VAL A 35 30.41 44.88 31.23
N PRO A 36 31.68 44.62 31.60
CA PRO A 36 32.40 45.46 32.56
C PRO A 36 32.59 46.88 32.02
N ALA A 37 32.69 47.86 32.92
CA ALA A 37 33.07 49.23 32.57
C ALA A 37 34.41 49.27 31.82
N ASN A 38 34.51 50.09 30.77
CA ASN A 38 35.70 50.20 29.90
C ASN A 38 36.26 48.84 29.44
N GLY A 39 35.38 47.89 29.12
CA GLY A 39 35.77 46.52 28.80
C GLY A 39 34.89 45.83 27.78
N GLN A 40 35.22 44.57 27.49
CA GLN A 40 34.50 43.76 26.51
C GLN A 40 34.31 42.32 26.99
N VAL A 41 33.25 41.67 26.51
CA VAL A 41 32.96 40.26 26.80
C VAL A 41 32.50 39.54 25.54
N LYS A 42 33.02 38.32 25.30
CA LYS A 42 32.54 37.46 24.22
C LYS A 42 31.31 36.69 24.69
N THR A 43 30.30 36.62 23.84
CA THR A 43 29.03 35.94 24.13
C THR A 43 28.47 35.24 22.89
N ALA A 44 27.64 34.24 23.16
CA ALA A 44 26.88 33.51 22.15
C ALA A 44 25.55 34.21 21.87
N VAL A 45 25.16 34.20 20.61
CA VAL A 45 23.91 34.78 20.12
C VAL A 45 23.23 33.80 19.16
N TYR A 46 21.93 33.99 18.95
CA TYR A 46 21.18 33.33 17.89
C TYR A 46 20.29 34.36 17.16
N ALA A 47 20.01 34.10 15.89
CA ALA A 47 19.10 34.94 15.10
C ALA A 47 17.66 34.80 15.63
N ASP A 48 16.92 35.90 15.67
CA ASP A 48 15.52 35.92 16.13
C ASP A 48 14.60 35.14 15.17
N GLN A 49 14.92 35.14 13.88
CA GLN A 49 14.18 34.43 12.85
C GLN A 49 14.98 33.26 12.30
N LYS A 50 14.29 32.17 11.99
CA LYS A 50 14.86 31.02 11.27
C LYS A 50 15.13 31.38 9.82
N GLY A 51 16.08 30.69 9.19
CA GLY A 51 16.41 30.84 7.78
C GLY A 51 17.65 31.67 7.48
N LEU A 52 17.90 31.88 6.19
CA LEU A 52 19.11 32.53 5.68
C LEU A 52 19.21 34.01 6.07
N VAL A 53 18.11 34.64 6.51
CA VAL A 53 18.09 36.04 6.96
C VAL A 53 19.06 36.29 8.10
N GLY A 54 19.30 35.30 8.97
CA GLY A 54 20.31 35.41 10.05
C GLY A 54 21.76 35.28 9.57
N ASN A 55 22.00 34.98 8.30
CA ASN A 55 23.36 34.87 7.76
C ASN A 55 23.83 36.25 7.26
N ILE A 56 24.63 36.93 8.07
CA ILE A 56 25.09 38.30 7.80
C ILE A 56 26.61 38.42 7.88
N ALA A 57 27.16 39.39 7.16
CA ALA A 57 28.57 39.75 7.23
C ALA A 57 28.95 40.29 8.64
N PRO A 58 30.26 40.35 8.97
CA PRO A 58 30.73 41.07 10.16
C PRO A 58 30.16 42.49 10.22
N THR A 59 29.52 42.85 11.34
CA THR A 59 28.88 44.15 11.51
C THR A 59 28.80 44.55 12.99
N THR A 60 28.37 45.78 13.26
CA THR A 60 28.04 46.29 14.58
C THR A 60 26.55 46.15 14.87
N PHE A 61 26.22 46.03 16.15
CA PHE A 61 24.87 45.85 16.63
C PHE A 61 24.57 46.87 17.71
N THR A 62 23.41 47.49 17.59
CA THR A 62 22.84 48.31 18.65
C THR A 62 22.08 47.43 19.64
N ILE A 63 21.86 47.93 20.85
CA ILE A 63 21.07 47.26 21.88
C ILE A 63 19.81 48.10 22.10
N PRO A 64 18.69 47.85 21.38
CA PRO A 64 17.51 48.72 21.41
C PRO A 64 16.86 48.86 22.79
N GLY A 65 17.15 47.94 23.72
CA GLY A 65 16.69 48.03 25.11
C GLY A 65 17.41 49.09 25.95
N LEU A 66 18.52 49.66 25.46
CA LEU A 66 19.22 50.77 26.10
C LEU A 66 18.78 52.11 25.51
N ASN A 67 18.90 53.21 26.27
CA ASN A 67 18.65 54.55 25.72
C ASN A 67 19.72 54.95 24.69
N GLU A 68 19.42 55.93 23.84
CA GLU A 68 20.31 56.35 22.75
C GLU A 68 21.72 56.73 23.21
N THR A 69 21.84 57.43 24.34
CA THR A 69 23.14 57.82 24.91
C THR A 69 23.97 56.60 25.29
N LYS A 70 23.35 55.58 25.89
CA LYS A 70 24.02 54.33 26.25
C LYS A 70 24.36 53.49 25.02
N GLN A 71 23.52 53.46 23.99
CA GLN A 71 23.80 52.69 22.77
C GLN A 71 25.06 53.20 22.04
N LYS A 72 25.40 54.49 22.17
CA LYS A 72 26.66 55.05 21.63
C LYS A 72 27.92 54.51 22.32
N LEU A 73 27.79 54.10 23.59
CA LEU A 73 28.91 53.63 24.42
C LEU A 73 28.89 52.11 24.65
N ILE A 74 27.74 51.47 24.47
CA ILE A 74 27.49 50.07 24.78
C ILE A 74 26.82 49.41 23.58
N TYR A 75 27.61 48.63 22.84
CA TYR A 75 27.22 48.00 21.58
C TYR A 75 27.82 46.60 21.46
N ALA A 76 27.37 45.85 20.45
CA ALA A 76 28.00 44.57 20.10
C ALA A 76 28.68 44.66 18.73
N LYS A 77 29.66 43.80 18.49
CA LYS A 77 30.32 43.63 17.20
C LYS A 77 30.50 42.15 16.88
N SER A 78 30.33 41.80 15.61
CA SER A 78 30.77 40.52 15.07
C SER A 78 32.04 40.74 14.23
N GLU A 79 33.08 39.95 14.51
CA GLU A 79 34.33 39.98 13.73
C GLU A 79 34.30 38.96 12.58
N THR A 80 33.42 37.97 12.67
CA THR A 80 33.19 36.94 11.66
C THR A 80 31.75 36.98 11.18
N ALA A 81 31.49 36.46 9.97
CA ALA A 81 30.15 36.31 9.47
C ALA A 81 29.31 35.42 10.40
N MET A 82 28.04 35.77 10.56
CA MET A 82 27.06 34.89 11.19
C MET A 82 26.58 33.90 10.13
N THR A 83 26.58 32.62 10.46
CA THR A 83 26.21 31.54 9.54
C THR A 83 25.40 30.47 10.27
N GLY A 84 24.82 29.52 9.53
CA GLY A 84 24.07 28.38 10.09
C GLY A 84 22.55 28.55 10.08
N GLY A 85 22.02 29.66 9.57
CA GLY A 85 20.59 29.80 9.29
C GLY A 85 20.14 28.84 8.19
N VAL A 86 19.16 27.99 8.48
CA VAL A 86 18.53 27.07 7.52
C VAL A 86 17.02 27.29 7.53
N LYS A 87 16.39 27.30 6.35
CA LYS A 87 14.92 27.28 6.18
C LYS A 87 14.58 26.03 5.39
N THR A 88 13.84 25.11 5.98
CA THR A 88 13.24 23.98 5.25
C THR A 88 11.91 24.46 4.69
N ILE A 89 11.72 24.26 3.39
CA ILE A 89 10.50 24.67 2.68
C ILE A 89 9.85 23.41 2.10
N GLY A 90 8.53 23.29 2.24
CA GLY A 90 7.74 22.29 1.52
C GLY A 90 7.45 22.83 0.13
N VAL A 91 7.73 22.03 -0.89
CA VAL A 91 7.42 22.38 -2.28
C VAL A 91 6.34 21.42 -2.73
N PHE A 92 5.26 21.95 -3.30
CA PHE A 92 4.19 21.11 -3.81
C PHE A 92 4.67 20.35 -5.05
N SER A 93 4.83 19.04 -4.89
CA SER A 93 5.37 18.14 -5.91
C SER A 93 4.27 17.42 -6.68
N GLN A 94 4.64 16.84 -7.83
CA GLN A 94 3.73 15.99 -8.60
C GLN A 94 3.41 14.70 -7.84
N GLU A 95 4.35 14.22 -7.04
CA GLU A 95 4.20 13.06 -6.18
C GLU A 95 3.14 13.32 -5.10
N ASP A 96 3.16 14.48 -4.44
CA ASP A 96 2.14 14.87 -3.45
C ASP A 96 0.74 14.92 -4.08
N LEU A 97 0.62 15.50 -5.28
CA LEU A 97 -0.65 15.58 -6.00
C LEU A 97 -1.18 14.18 -6.35
N THR A 98 -0.30 13.30 -6.85
CA THR A 98 -0.67 11.94 -7.26
C THR A 98 -1.13 11.12 -6.05
N GLN A 99 -0.39 11.18 -4.93
CA GLN A 99 -0.77 10.49 -3.70
C GLN A 99 -2.11 10.99 -3.13
N ALA A 100 -2.34 12.30 -3.16
CA ALA A 100 -3.62 12.87 -2.74
C ALA A 100 -4.78 12.44 -3.65
N GLN A 101 -4.56 12.39 -4.97
CA GLN A 101 -5.55 11.89 -5.94
C GLN A 101 -5.88 10.41 -5.71
N ASP A 102 -4.87 9.56 -5.52
CA ASP A 102 -5.07 8.13 -5.27
C ASP A 102 -5.83 7.89 -3.96
N SER A 103 -5.47 8.61 -2.89
CA SER A 103 -6.18 8.54 -1.61
C SER A 103 -7.63 8.98 -1.74
N LEU A 104 -7.89 10.13 -2.39
CA LEU A 104 -9.25 10.63 -2.58
C LEU A 104 -10.08 9.68 -3.46
N LEU A 105 -9.46 9.05 -4.46
CA LEU A 105 -10.12 8.10 -5.33
C LEU A 105 -10.56 6.85 -4.57
N LEU A 106 -9.73 6.33 -3.66
CA LEU A 106 -10.08 5.21 -2.78
C LEU A 106 -11.25 5.56 -1.85
N ASP A 107 -11.25 6.75 -1.26
CA ASP A 107 -12.33 7.22 -0.38
C ASP A 107 -13.64 7.39 -1.15
N LEU A 108 -13.58 7.98 -2.35
CA LEU A 108 -14.74 8.11 -3.23
C LEU A 108 -15.29 6.72 -3.61
N LYS A 109 -14.42 5.76 -3.94
CA LYS A 109 -14.81 4.37 -4.23
C LYS A 109 -15.53 3.74 -3.04
N ALA A 110 -14.93 3.80 -1.85
CA ALA A 110 -15.53 3.23 -0.64
C ALA A 110 -16.92 3.83 -0.36
N LYS A 111 -17.05 5.15 -0.47
CA LYS A 111 -18.32 5.84 -0.25
C LYS A 111 -19.37 5.50 -1.30
N GLY A 112 -19.00 5.41 -2.58
CA GLY A 112 -19.93 4.99 -3.62
C GLY A 112 -20.37 3.54 -3.46
N ASN A 113 -19.47 2.64 -3.05
CA ASN A 113 -19.81 1.25 -2.74
C ASN A 113 -20.84 1.18 -1.60
N GLU A 114 -20.65 1.96 -0.54
CA GLU A 114 -21.59 2.03 0.59
C GLU A 114 -22.97 2.52 0.12
N VAL A 115 -23.01 3.63 -0.62
CA VAL A 115 -24.26 4.20 -1.14
C VAL A 115 -24.99 3.20 -2.04
N LEU A 116 -24.30 2.57 -2.99
CA LEU A 116 -24.89 1.59 -3.89
C LEU A 116 -25.34 0.32 -3.14
N SER A 117 -24.54 -0.18 -2.20
CA SER A 117 -24.89 -1.36 -1.39
C SER A 117 -26.10 -1.09 -0.49
N SER A 118 -26.30 0.14 -0.03
CA SER A 118 -27.48 0.50 0.79
C SER A 118 -28.80 0.42 0.01
N GLN A 119 -28.75 0.51 -1.32
CA GLN A 119 -29.92 0.42 -2.18
C GLN A 119 -30.28 -1.03 -2.54
N ILE A 120 -29.33 -1.95 -2.46
CA ILE A 120 -29.48 -3.35 -2.86
C ILE A 120 -28.81 -4.24 -1.79
N THR A 121 -29.61 -4.73 -0.85
CA THR A 121 -29.12 -5.45 0.34
C THR A 121 -29.11 -6.98 0.20
N ASP A 122 -29.83 -7.52 -0.78
CA ASP A 122 -30.02 -8.96 -1.00
C ASP A 122 -29.04 -9.57 -2.01
N LYS A 123 -28.12 -8.76 -2.56
CA LYS A 123 -27.17 -9.17 -3.60
C LYS A 123 -25.74 -8.78 -3.23
N LYS A 124 -24.78 -9.50 -3.80
CA LYS A 124 -23.37 -9.11 -3.73
C LYS A 124 -23.07 -8.09 -4.82
N GLY A 125 -22.40 -7.01 -4.46
CA GLY A 125 -22.00 -5.94 -5.37
C GLY A 125 -20.52 -6.00 -5.72
N LEU A 126 -20.20 -5.81 -6.99
CA LEU A 126 -18.86 -5.52 -7.50
C LEU A 126 -18.85 -4.07 -7.96
N PHE A 127 -17.79 -3.34 -7.62
CA PHE A 127 -17.75 -1.91 -7.84
C PHE A 127 -16.48 -1.47 -8.55
N ASP A 128 -16.64 -0.56 -9.49
CA ASP A 128 -15.51 0.03 -10.19
C ASP A 128 -15.72 1.51 -10.52
N ILE A 129 -14.62 2.22 -10.73
CA ILE A 129 -14.65 3.64 -11.08
C ILE A 129 -14.59 3.76 -12.58
N VAL A 130 -15.57 4.42 -13.18
CA VAL A 130 -15.66 4.56 -14.64
C VAL A 130 -15.19 5.92 -15.14
N GLN A 131 -15.29 6.93 -14.28
CA GLN A 131 -14.85 8.29 -14.59
C GLN A 131 -14.51 9.00 -13.29
N PHE A 132 -13.47 9.81 -13.31
CA PHE A 132 -13.16 10.70 -12.20
C PHE A 132 -12.60 12.02 -12.74
N ALA A 133 -12.76 13.07 -11.96
CA ALA A 133 -12.21 14.38 -12.22
C ALA A 133 -11.75 14.99 -10.90
N PHE A 134 -10.59 15.64 -10.94
CA PHE A 134 -9.99 16.31 -9.79
C PHE A 134 -9.73 17.76 -10.11
N ASP A 135 -9.79 18.59 -9.08
CA ASP A 135 -9.41 20.00 -9.10
C ASP A 135 -8.63 20.33 -7.83
N ASN A 136 -7.63 21.19 -7.94
CA ASN A 136 -6.81 21.61 -6.80
C ASN A 136 -6.45 23.09 -6.88
N ASP A 137 -6.26 23.71 -5.72
CA ASP A 137 -5.90 25.12 -5.60
C ASP A 137 -4.38 25.37 -5.60
N GLY A 138 -3.57 24.31 -5.59
CA GLY A 138 -2.11 24.38 -5.59
C GLY A 138 -1.50 24.54 -6.98
N LYS A 139 -0.31 25.14 -7.06
CA LYS A 139 0.51 25.16 -8.28
C LYS A 139 1.79 24.35 -8.07
N LEU A 140 2.07 23.45 -8.99
CA LEU A 140 3.27 22.61 -8.92
C LEU A 140 4.54 23.47 -8.85
N GLY A 141 5.43 23.12 -7.93
CA GLY A 141 6.67 23.84 -7.68
C GLY A 141 6.52 25.07 -6.76
N GLU A 142 5.31 25.37 -6.28
CA GLU A 142 5.09 26.46 -5.33
C GLU A 142 5.50 26.04 -3.91
N GLU A 143 6.07 26.99 -3.15
CA GLU A 143 6.34 26.82 -1.73
C GLU A 143 5.03 26.98 -0.94
N ILE A 144 4.36 25.87 -0.67
CA ILE A 144 3.13 25.82 0.15
C ILE A 144 3.22 24.72 1.20
N SER A 145 2.58 24.94 2.33
CA SER A 145 2.51 23.96 3.43
C SER A 145 1.37 22.95 3.27
N SER A 146 0.37 23.28 2.46
CA SER A 146 -0.85 22.50 2.26
C SER A 146 -1.60 23.01 1.03
N PHE A 147 -2.42 22.14 0.42
CA PHE A 147 -3.33 22.46 -0.67
C PHE A 147 -4.67 21.74 -0.46
N ASN A 148 -5.73 22.20 -1.13
CA ASN A 148 -7.02 21.55 -1.16
C ASN A 148 -7.20 20.79 -2.47
N LEU A 149 -7.61 19.54 -2.38
CA LEU A 149 -7.99 18.70 -3.52
C LEU A 149 -9.49 18.42 -3.43
N THR A 150 -10.23 18.73 -4.49
CA THR A 150 -11.64 18.37 -4.64
C THR A 150 -11.79 17.41 -5.82
N GLY A 151 -12.66 16.42 -5.67
CA GLY A 151 -12.84 15.38 -6.69
C GLY A 151 -14.27 14.91 -6.82
N LYS A 152 -14.59 14.38 -8.00
CA LYS A 152 -15.83 13.65 -8.27
C LYS A 152 -15.48 12.36 -9.00
N ALA A 153 -16.17 11.27 -8.63
CA ALA A 153 -16.04 9.99 -9.31
C ALA A 153 -17.43 9.41 -9.63
N THR A 154 -17.55 8.78 -10.79
CA THR A 154 -18.68 7.96 -11.17
C THR A 154 -18.33 6.51 -10.92
N ILE A 155 -19.13 5.83 -10.10
CA ILE A 155 -18.91 4.45 -9.68
C ILE A 155 -20.01 3.59 -10.26
N ILE A 156 -19.63 2.50 -10.92
CA ILE A 156 -20.56 1.47 -11.37
C ILE A 156 -20.64 0.39 -10.31
N GLY A 157 -21.86 -0.07 -10.02
CA GLY A 157 -22.12 -1.25 -9.20
C GLY A 157 -22.79 -2.34 -10.03
N VAL A 158 -22.20 -3.54 -10.05
CA VAL A 158 -22.77 -4.74 -10.65
C VAL A 158 -23.19 -5.69 -9.54
N PHE A 159 -24.49 -5.96 -9.46
CA PHE A 159 -25.06 -6.77 -8.41
C PHE A 159 -25.47 -8.15 -8.93
N TYR A 160 -25.09 -9.20 -8.22
CA TYR A 160 -25.41 -10.57 -8.55
C TYR A 160 -25.92 -11.36 -7.35
N ASP A 161 -26.70 -12.39 -7.65
CA ASP A 161 -27.25 -13.33 -6.67
C ASP A 161 -26.16 -14.36 -6.32
N GLU A 162 -25.66 -14.30 -5.09
CA GLU A 162 -24.52 -15.11 -4.64
C GLU A 162 -24.86 -16.61 -4.64
N GLU A 163 -26.04 -16.97 -4.17
CA GLU A 163 -26.47 -18.36 -4.05
C GLU A 163 -26.72 -19.00 -5.41
N LYS A 164 -27.30 -18.23 -6.36
CA LYS A 164 -27.38 -18.66 -7.76
C LYS A 164 -26.01 -18.83 -8.40
N LEU A 165 -25.04 -17.97 -8.08
CA LEU A 165 -23.71 -18.12 -8.62
C LEU A 165 -22.97 -19.33 -8.04
N LYS A 166 -23.12 -19.58 -6.73
CA LYS A 166 -22.54 -20.76 -6.06
C LYS A 166 -23.09 -22.05 -6.67
N SER A 167 -24.41 -22.17 -6.80
CA SER A 167 -25.03 -23.34 -7.45
C SER A 167 -24.57 -23.49 -8.91
N TYR A 168 -24.57 -22.41 -9.68
CA TYR A 168 -24.10 -22.46 -11.08
C TYR A 168 -22.65 -22.92 -11.22
N THR A 169 -21.74 -22.41 -10.38
CA THR A 169 -20.33 -22.81 -10.44
C THR A 169 -20.10 -24.24 -9.97
N LYS A 170 -20.88 -24.72 -8.98
CA LYS A 170 -20.88 -26.12 -8.57
C LYS A 170 -21.33 -27.04 -9.70
N ASP A 171 -22.44 -26.73 -10.37
CA ASP A 171 -22.93 -27.50 -11.52
C ASP A 171 -21.90 -27.55 -12.66
N MET A 172 -21.15 -26.47 -12.86
CA MET A 172 -20.08 -26.42 -13.85
C MET A 172 -18.87 -27.29 -13.46
N LEU A 173 -18.50 -27.33 -12.18
CA LEU A 173 -17.47 -28.23 -11.67
C LEU A 173 -17.89 -29.69 -11.84
N GLU A 174 -19.11 -30.05 -11.45
CA GLU A 174 -19.64 -31.42 -11.59
C GLU A 174 -19.61 -31.88 -13.05
N LYS A 175 -20.02 -31.02 -14.00
CA LYS A 175 -19.95 -31.32 -15.44
C LYS A 175 -18.51 -31.50 -15.93
N HIS A 176 -17.58 -30.68 -15.46
CA HIS A 176 -16.18 -30.77 -15.86
C HIS A 176 -15.55 -32.09 -15.40
N VAL A 177 -15.84 -32.47 -14.16
CA VAL A 177 -15.32 -33.66 -13.50
C VAL A 177 -15.84 -34.96 -14.14
N VAL A 178 -17.14 -35.02 -14.50
CA VAL A 178 -17.70 -36.16 -15.26
C VAL A 178 -17.02 -36.33 -16.62
N ASN A 179 -16.66 -35.24 -17.30
CA ASN A 179 -15.96 -35.33 -18.59
C ASN A 179 -14.52 -35.84 -18.47
N ASN A 180 -13.90 -35.67 -17.30
CA ASN A 180 -12.52 -36.07 -17.02
C ASN A 180 -12.43 -37.42 -16.30
N SER A 181 -13.54 -38.17 -16.20
CA SER A 181 -13.55 -39.47 -15.51
C SER A 181 -13.16 -39.38 -14.03
N GLU A 182 -13.53 -38.27 -13.40
CA GLU A 182 -13.27 -37.95 -12.01
C GLU A 182 -14.61 -37.84 -11.24
N ILE A 183 -14.55 -37.78 -9.92
CA ILE A 183 -15.67 -37.48 -9.03
C ILE A 183 -15.30 -36.32 -8.13
N LEU A 184 -16.23 -35.37 -7.98
CA LEU A 184 -16.02 -34.17 -7.18
C LEU A 184 -16.21 -34.54 -5.70
N GLN A 185 -15.14 -34.47 -4.92
CA GLN A 185 -15.19 -34.70 -3.47
C GLN A 185 -15.72 -33.48 -2.73
N SER A 186 -15.21 -32.30 -3.10
CA SER A 186 -15.64 -31.03 -2.54
C SER A 186 -15.42 -29.90 -3.52
N ALA A 187 -16.25 -28.86 -3.44
CA ALA A 187 -16.05 -27.60 -4.14
C ALA A 187 -15.76 -26.50 -3.13
N ASN A 188 -14.99 -25.50 -3.52
CA ASN A 188 -14.86 -24.29 -2.73
C ASN A 188 -16.24 -23.58 -2.66
N GLU A 189 -16.63 -23.24 -1.45
CA GLU A 189 -17.93 -22.61 -1.15
C GLU A 189 -18.02 -21.19 -1.69
N ASN A 190 -16.89 -20.49 -1.81
CA ASN A 190 -16.83 -19.08 -2.17
C ASN A 190 -15.99 -18.91 -3.45
N PRO A 191 -16.63 -18.89 -4.64
CA PRO A 191 -15.92 -18.62 -5.88
C PRO A 191 -15.37 -17.19 -5.90
N SER A 192 -14.20 -17.01 -6.51
CA SER A 192 -13.65 -15.68 -6.76
C SER A 192 -14.36 -15.06 -7.96
N VAL A 193 -14.84 -13.83 -7.80
CA VAL A 193 -15.63 -13.12 -8.82
C VAL A 193 -14.99 -11.76 -9.10
N VAL A 194 -14.70 -11.51 -10.38
CA VAL A 194 -14.10 -10.25 -10.83
C VAL A 194 -14.94 -9.67 -11.96
N LEU A 195 -15.26 -8.38 -11.86
CA LEU A 195 -15.89 -7.63 -12.94
C LEU A 195 -14.86 -7.43 -14.07
N SER A 196 -15.11 -8.02 -15.24
CA SER A 196 -14.16 -7.99 -16.37
C SER A 196 -14.55 -6.95 -17.42
N GLN A 197 -15.84 -6.76 -17.66
CA GLN A 197 -16.34 -5.80 -18.63
C GLN A 197 -17.76 -5.37 -18.26
N TYR A 198 -18.14 -4.17 -18.66
CA TYR A 198 -19.53 -3.71 -18.61
C TYR A 198 -19.87 -2.93 -19.88
N ASN A 199 -21.16 -2.84 -20.19
CA ASN A 199 -21.69 -2.00 -21.25
C ASN A 199 -22.96 -1.32 -20.74
N PHE A 200 -22.92 0.01 -20.64
CA PHE A 200 -24.04 0.82 -20.15
C PHE A 200 -25.22 0.86 -21.14
N GLN A 201 -24.96 0.84 -22.44
CA GLN A 201 -26.02 0.90 -23.46
C GLN A 201 -26.88 -0.36 -23.44
N SER A 202 -26.24 -1.53 -23.34
CA SER A 202 -26.93 -2.81 -23.25
C SER A 202 -27.29 -3.23 -21.82
N SER A 203 -26.86 -2.48 -20.80
CA SER A 203 -27.02 -2.84 -19.39
C SER A 203 -26.53 -4.26 -19.07
N THR A 204 -25.38 -4.64 -19.64
CA THR A 204 -24.77 -5.97 -19.47
C THR A 204 -23.41 -5.88 -18.82
N ALA A 205 -23.05 -6.85 -17.98
CA ALA A 205 -21.72 -7.01 -17.41
C ALA A 205 -21.19 -8.43 -17.65
N LYS A 206 -19.88 -8.54 -17.85
CA LYS A 206 -19.14 -9.80 -17.94
C LYS A 206 -18.35 -10.00 -16.66
N LEU A 207 -18.62 -11.11 -15.99
CA LEU A 207 -17.92 -11.53 -14.79
C LEU A 207 -16.95 -12.67 -15.13
N THR A 208 -15.73 -12.60 -14.62
CA THR A 208 -14.82 -13.75 -14.59
C THR A 208 -14.97 -14.41 -13.23
N VAL A 209 -15.30 -15.69 -13.25
CA VAL A 209 -15.59 -16.48 -12.05
C VAL A 209 -14.62 -17.64 -12.01
N SER A 210 -13.89 -17.76 -10.91
CA SER A 210 -12.94 -18.85 -10.67
C SER A 210 -13.43 -19.66 -9.47
N ASN A 211 -13.69 -20.95 -9.68
CA ASN A 211 -14.00 -21.89 -8.63
C ASN A 211 -13.13 -23.15 -8.78
N SER A 212 -12.77 -23.75 -7.66
CA SER A 212 -11.91 -24.94 -7.59
C SER A 212 -12.53 -25.98 -6.67
N GLY A 213 -12.25 -27.26 -6.94
CA GLY A 213 -12.69 -28.36 -6.10
C GLY A 213 -11.63 -29.44 -6.01
N LEU A 214 -11.78 -30.31 -5.01
CA LEU A 214 -11.00 -31.54 -4.90
C LEU A 214 -11.73 -32.64 -5.65
N VAL A 215 -10.96 -33.42 -6.40
CA VAL A 215 -11.47 -34.50 -7.24
C VAL A 215 -10.74 -35.79 -6.91
N ASP A 216 -11.46 -36.89 -7.01
CA ASP A 216 -10.90 -38.24 -7.01
C ASP A 216 -11.14 -38.90 -8.37
N LEU A 217 -10.38 -39.94 -8.69
CA LEU A 217 -10.62 -40.75 -9.87
C LEU A 217 -11.96 -41.50 -9.75
N ASP A 218 -12.79 -41.47 -10.78
CA ASP A 218 -14.04 -42.24 -10.79
C ASP A 218 -13.72 -43.75 -10.92
N PRO A 219 -14.11 -44.61 -9.95
CA PRO A 219 -13.93 -46.06 -10.08
C PRO A 219 -14.71 -46.67 -11.26
N ASN A 220 -15.72 -45.98 -11.77
CA ASN A 220 -16.50 -46.38 -12.94
C ASN A 220 -16.02 -45.71 -14.25
N SER A 221 -14.91 -44.95 -14.18
CA SER A 221 -14.29 -44.34 -15.34
C SER A 221 -13.98 -45.36 -16.44
N ARG A 222 -14.01 -44.91 -17.70
CA ARG A 222 -13.66 -45.75 -18.85
C ARG A 222 -12.22 -46.24 -18.75
N GLU A 223 -11.37 -45.41 -18.18
CA GLU A 223 -9.95 -45.60 -17.96
C GLU A 223 -9.67 -46.75 -16.98
N LEU A 224 -10.56 -46.97 -16.00
CA LEU A 224 -10.45 -48.07 -15.03
C LEU A 224 -11.33 -49.29 -15.38
N GLN A 225 -11.98 -49.31 -16.54
CA GLN A 225 -12.75 -50.49 -16.94
C GLN A 225 -11.84 -51.71 -17.07
N LYS A 226 -12.32 -52.86 -16.60
CA LYS A 226 -11.56 -54.13 -16.57
C LYS A 226 -10.93 -54.49 -17.91
N ILE A 227 -11.61 -54.16 -19.02
CA ILE A 227 -11.15 -54.38 -20.40
C ILE A 227 -9.81 -53.70 -20.70
N MET A 228 -9.53 -52.55 -20.07
CA MET A 228 -8.28 -51.81 -20.23
C MET A 228 -7.07 -52.59 -19.71
N PHE A 229 -7.29 -53.59 -18.85
CA PHE A 229 -6.22 -54.36 -18.23
C PHE A 229 -6.00 -55.73 -18.86
N TYR A 230 -6.92 -56.25 -19.66
CA TYR A 230 -6.85 -57.63 -20.16
C TYR A 230 -5.58 -57.90 -20.98
N GLY A 231 -4.93 -59.04 -20.72
CA GLY A 231 -3.70 -59.47 -21.39
C GLY A 231 -2.46 -58.66 -21.00
N LYS A 232 -2.59 -57.65 -20.14
CA LYS A 232 -1.44 -56.87 -19.65
C LYS A 232 -0.75 -57.59 -18.49
N THR A 233 0.56 -57.44 -18.44
CA THR A 233 1.40 -57.80 -17.30
C THR A 233 1.26 -56.78 -16.16
N GLU A 234 1.75 -57.15 -14.97
CA GLU A 234 1.78 -56.24 -13.81
C GLU A 234 2.44 -54.90 -14.14
N ASP A 235 3.59 -54.91 -14.81
CA ASP A 235 4.34 -53.69 -15.15
C ASP A 235 3.63 -52.83 -16.20
N GLU A 236 2.84 -53.44 -17.09
CA GLU A 236 2.05 -52.71 -18.07
C GLU A 236 0.82 -52.05 -17.44
N VAL A 237 0.12 -52.76 -16.55
CA VAL A 237 -0.98 -52.18 -15.78
C VAL A 237 -0.47 -51.09 -14.87
N ARG A 238 0.65 -51.33 -14.16
CA ARG A 238 1.28 -50.33 -13.29
C ARG A 238 1.61 -49.05 -14.05
N ARG A 239 2.29 -49.16 -15.20
CA ARG A 239 2.64 -48.00 -16.03
C ARG A 239 1.40 -47.26 -16.55
N TYR A 240 0.36 -47.99 -16.95
CA TYR A 240 -0.88 -47.38 -17.42
C TYR A 240 -1.61 -46.64 -16.30
N VAL A 241 -1.82 -47.27 -15.15
CA VAL A 241 -2.57 -46.70 -14.03
C VAL A 241 -1.82 -45.52 -13.40
N MET A 242 -0.49 -45.61 -13.26
CA MET A 242 0.34 -44.50 -12.76
C MET A 242 0.43 -43.32 -13.75
N ALA A 243 0.02 -43.50 -15.00
CA ALA A 243 -0.08 -42.42 -15.98
C ALA A 243 -1.45 -41.70 -15.94
N LEU A 244 -2.42 -42.23 -15.21
CA LEU A 244 -3.70 -41.56 -14.98
C LEU A 244 -3.53 -40.42 -13.97
N ASN A 245 -4.30 -39.35 -14.13
CA ASN A 245 -4.33 -38.27 -13.14
C ASN A 245 -4.88 -38.79 -11.81
N HIS A 246 -4.46 -38.15 -10.71
CA HIS A 246 -4.95 -38.43 -9.36
C HIS A 246 -4.66 -39.85 -8.84
N VAL A 247 -3.70 -40.57 -9.43
CA VAL A 247 -3.20 -41.86 -8.96
C VAL A 247 -1.84 -41.71 -8.29
N THR A 248 -1.73 -42.17 -7.04
CA THR A 248 -0.48 -42.15 -6.26
C THR A 248 0.20 -43.51 -6.16
N GLY A 249 -0.56 -44.59 -6.37
CA GLY A 249 -0.05 -45.95 -6.29
C GLY A 249 -1.03 -46.96 -6.86
N VAL A 250 -0.51 -48.15 -7.19
CA VAL A 250 -1.28 -49.29 -7.68
C VAL A 250 -0.72 -50.57 -7.08
N GLU A 251 -1.59 -51.33 -6.44
CA GLU A 251 -1.29 -52.64 -5.87
C GLU A 251 -1.99 -53.71 -6.72
N MET A 252 -1.25 -54.74 -7.14
CA MET A 252 -1.78 -55.85 -7.91
C MET A 252 -1.38 -57.17 -7.27
N SER A 253 -2.29 -58.13 -7.30
CA SER A 253 -2.01 -59.50 -6.88
C SER A 253 -2.65 -60.48 -7.86
N PHE A 254 -1.93 -61.54 -8.21
CA PHE A 254 -2.41 -62.59 -9.10
C PHE A 254 -2.65 -63.87 -8.32
N HIS A 255 -3.82 -64.47 -8.55
CA HIS A 255 -4.19 -65.74 -7.95
C HIS A 255 -4.71 -66.70 -9.04
N PRO A 256 -4.11 -67.90 -9.15
CA PRO A 256 -2.97 -68.41 -8.39
C PRO A 256 -1.63 -67.75 -8.80
N ALA A 257 -0.60 -67.85 -7.96
CA ALA A 257 0.65 -67.08 -8.08
C ALA A 257 1.47 -67.32 -9.38
N TRP A 258 1.13 -68.32 -10.20
CA TRP A 258 1.78 -68.57 -11.49
C TRP A 258 1.18 -67.77 -12.65
N VAL A 259 0.06 -67.09 -12.45
CA VAL A 259 -0.55 -66.20 -13.45
C VAL A 259 0.30 -64.93 -13.59
N ARG A 260 0.64 -64.57 -14.82
CA ARG A 260 1.51 -63.41 -15.13
C ARG A 260 0.81 -62.27 -15.87
N GLU A 261 -0.42 -62.51 -16.33
CA GLU A 261 -1.21 -61.59 -17.15
C GLU A 261 -2.65 -61.55 -16.66
N VAL A 262 -3.30 -60.40 -16.84
CA VAL A 262 -4.70 -60.20 -16.46
C VAL A 262 -5.63 -61.04 -17.35
N PRO A 263 -6.49 -61.90 -16.78
CA PRO A 263 -7.43 -62.72 -17.57
C PRO A 263 -8.45 -61.87 -18.35
N HIS A 264 -8.80 -62.33 -19.56
CA HIS A 264 -9.84 -61.71 -20.41
C HIS A 264 -11.29 -61.97 -19.93
N VAL A 265 -11.48 -62.30 -18.65
CA VAL A 265 -12.79 -62.67 -18.09
C VAL A 265 -13.12 -61.71 -16.97
N ALA A 266 -14.15 -60.88 -17.16
CA ALA A 266 -14.52 -59.82 -16.22
C ALA A 266 -14.81 -60.28 -14.78
N SER A 267 -15.32 -61.51 -14.61
CA SER A 267 -15.58 -62.09 -13.29
C SER A 267 -14.31 -62.53 -12.54
N LYS A 268 -13.16 -62.59 -13.22
CA LYS A 268 -11.86 -62.94 -12.65
C LYS A 268 -10.96 -61.73 -12.36
N VAL A 269 -11.47 -60.52 -12.57
CA VAL A 269 -10.73 -59.27 -12.36
C VAL A 269 -11.54 -58.41 -11.41
N GLU A 270 -10.92 -57.98 -10.32
CA GLU A 270 -11.48 -57.06 -9.34
C GLU A 270 -10.62 -55.80 -9.31
N VAL A 271 -11.28 -54.63 -9.32
CA VAL A 271 -10.62 -53.33 -9.27
C VAL A 271 -11.27 -52.57 -8.13
N THR A 272 -10.45 -52.12 -7.18
CA THR A 272 -10.91 -51.34 -6.03
C THR A 272 -10.06 -50.08 -5.91
N LEU A 273 -10.70 -48.95 -5.68
CA LEU A 273 -10.02 -47.71 -5.36
C LEU A 273 -9.84 -47.63 -3.85
N ARG A 274 -8.63 -47.29 -3.39
CA ARG A 274 -8.34 -47.01 -1.98
C ARG A 274 -7.86 -45.57 -1.87
N GLN A 275 -8.50 -44.79 -1.00
CA GLN A 275 -8.03 -43.45 -0.68
C GLN A 275 -6.75 -43.56 0.16
N VAL A 276 -5.73 -42.80 -0.23
CA VAL A 276 -4.50 -42.66 0.57
C VAL A 276 -4.74 -41.51 1.55
N GLN A 277 -4.67 -41.81 2.85
CA GLN A 277 -4.72 -40.80 3.91
C GLN A 277 -3.43 -39.99 3.97
#